data_AF-A0A7S4BSQ6-F1
#
_entry.id   AF-A0A7S4BSQ6-F1
#
_cell.length_a   1.000
_cell.length_b   1.000
_cell.length_c   1.000
_cell.angle_alpha   90.00
_cell.angle_beta   90.00
_cell.angle_gamma   90.00
#
_symmetry.space_group_name_H-M   'P 1'
#
loop_
_entity.id
_entity.type
_entity.pdbx_description
1 polymer ?
#
loop_
_entity_poly.entity_id
_entity_poly.type
_entity_poly.pdbx_seq_one_letter_code
_entity_poly.pdbx_strand_id
1 'polypeptide(L)'
;PRPYQPQQPQQPEFPSPPMAMRQVSLQAVKHAECPICFEKLHVAPCGVFLDESGRRVSPDYYNLEAAREWLRTGNGHCPMTRRPVSAVREVPDLSKDPDGWFEVVDLDGDGKLSRAEAISALKAQLPLDNAALDAALVDPQHTMWRTWDADGSGSIERSELLAPNGLAAYVRRTFEAAQNKTAIPDMRTDKAGWYAYWDEDGSNSLEKEEVVRALIKTLGLSRDQKQVFAMRSTVDAIWPIFDADGSGSIERDEFLRPGDGLADTIIATMQHG
;
A
#
# COMPACT_ATOMS: atom_id res chain seq x y z
N PRO A 1 39.27 3.53 29.68
CA PRO A 1 38.77 2.83 28.46
C PRO A 1 37.24 2.95 28.38
N ARG A 2 36.73 3.86 27.53
CA ARG A 2 35.30 3.90 27.23
C ARG A 2 34.97 2.70 26.33
N PRO A 3 33.88 1.96 26.59
CA PRO A 3 33.49 0.85 25.73
C PRO A 3 33.14 1.37 24.34
N TYR A 4 33.68 0.70 23.32
CA TYR A 4 33.41 0.95 21.91
C TYR A 4 31.95 0.59 21.62
N GLN A 5 31.10 1.59 21.37
CA GLN A 5 29.76 1.38 20.86
C GLN A 5 29.85 1.20 19.34
N PRO A 6 29.42 0.08 18.77
CA PRO A 6 29.37 -0.08 17.32
C PRO A 6 28.37 0.96 16.76
N GLN A 7 28.86 1.80 15.85
CA GLN A 7 28.03 2.75 15.12
C GLN A 7 27.07 1.94 14.23
N GLN A 8 25.76 2.17 14.41
CA GLN A 8 24.75 1.65 13.48
C GLN A 8 25.07 2.18 12.06
N PRO A 9 24.99 1.33 11.02
CA PRO A 9 25.18 1.80 9.66
C PRO A 9 24.14 2.88 9.34
N GLN A 10 24.62 4.04 8.91
CA GLN A 10 23.77 5.15 8.48
C GLN A 10 23.03 4.71 7.21
N GLN A 11 21.72 4.53 7.33
CA GLN A 11 20.82 4.41 6.18
C GLN A 11 21.05 5.60 5.25
N PRO A 12 20.93 5.45 3.92
CA PRO A 12 21.01 6.59 3.02
C PRO A 12 20.00 7.64 3.49
N GLU A 13 20.50 8.82 3.87
CA GLU A 13 19.67 9.96 4.25
C GLU A 13 18.94 10.44 2.99
N PHE A 14 17.76 9.86 2.74
CA PHE A 14 16.81 10.43 1.80
C PHE A 14 16.49 11.84 2.29
N PRO A 15 16.63 12.88 1.44
CA PRO A 15 16.19 14.21 1.81
C PRO A 15 14.73 14.11 2.23
N SER A 16 14.43 14.57 3.45
CA SER A 16 13.11 14.41 4.03
C SER A 16 12.07 14.99 3.07
N PRO A 17 11.10 14.19 2.58
CA PRO A 17 10.06 14.73 1.74
C PRO A 17 9.26 15.77 2.52
N PRO A 18 8.63 16.75 1.83
CA PRO A 18 7.73 17.71 2.47
C PRO A 18 6.74 16.95 3.36
N MET A 19 6.43 17.47 4.55
CA MET A 19 5.65 16.75 5.57
C MET A 19 4.37 16.08 5.02
N ALA A 20 3.66 16.76 4.12
CA ALA A 20 2.47 16.22 3.46
C ALA A 20 2.74 14.95 2.62
N MET A 21 3.83 14.92 1.85
CA MET A 21 4.21 13.74 1.04
C MET A 21 4.72 12.59 1.91
N ARG A 22 5.37 12.91 3.02
CA ARG A 22 5.78 11.91 4.02
C ARG A 22 4.57 11.24 4.67
N GLN A 23 3.52 12.01 4.96
CA GLN A 23 2.28 11.48 5.54
C GLN A 23 1.53 10.58 4.56
N VAL A 24 1.48 10.94 3.26
CA VAL A 24 0.89 10.09 2.20
C VAL A 24 1.65 8.77 2.04
N SER A 25 2.99 8.81 1.98
CA SER A 25 3.81 7.60 1.91
C SER A 25 3.61 6.70 3.14
N LEU A 26 3.58 7.27 4.35
CA LEU A 26 3.35 6.51 5.58
C LEU A 26 1.98 5.84 5.62
N GLN A 27 0.92 6.54 5.20
CA GLN A 27 -0.42 5.95 5.14
C GLN A 27 -0.50 4.88 4.05
N ALA A 28 0.06 5.13 2.87
CA ALA A 28 0.11 4.15 1.78
C ALA A 28 0.85 2.86 2.22
N VAL A 29 1.96 2.99 2.95
CA VAL A 29 2.68 1.84 3.53
C VAL A 29 1.85 1.14 4.60
N LYS A 30 1.16 1.88 5.48
CA LYS A 30 0.28 1.33 6.52
C LYS A 30 -0.85 0.48 5.91
N HIS A 31 -1.47 0.98 4.83
CA HIS A 31 -2.58 0.30 4.16
C HIS A 31 -2.15 -0.65 3.04
N ALA A 32 -0.84 -0.78 2.78
CA ALA A 32 -0.28 -1.57 1.67
C ALA A 32 -0.84 -1.17 0.30
N GLU A 33 -0.78 0.12 -0.01
CA GLU A 33 -1.45 0.75 -1.15
C GLU A 33 -0.53 1.60 -2.00
N CYS A 34 -0.92 1.76 -3.26
CA CYS A 34 -0.20 2.62 -4.18
C CYS A 34 -0.40 4.09 -3.79
N PRO A 35 0.68 4.87 -3.58
CA PRO A 35 0.56 6.31 -3.28
C PRO A 35 0.00 7.16 -4.44
N ILE A 36 -0.16 6.59 -5.64
CA ILE A 36 -0.67 7.29 -6.84
C ILE A 36 -2.17 7.05 -7.01
N CYS A 37 -2.61 5.79 -6.95
CA CYS A 37 -4.00 5.39 -7.23
C CYS A 37 -4.77 4.85 -6.02
N PHE A 38 -4.12 4.64 -4.88
CA PHE A 38 -4.71 4.12 -3.64
C PHE A 38 -5.33 2.72 -3.75
N GLU A 39 -5.02 1.98 -4.82
CA GLU A 39 -5.32 0.55 -4.89
C GLU A 39 -4.38 -0.24 -3.98
N LYS A 40 -4.89 -1.34 -3.40
CA LYS A 40 -4.08 -2.31 -2.67
C LYS A 40 -2.98 -2.82 -3.60
N LEU A 41 -1.73 -2.71 -3.20
CA LEU A 41 -0.61 -3.04 -4.08
C LEU A 41 -0.62 -4.51 -4.50
N HIS A 42 -1.13 -5.41 -3.64
CA HIS A 42 -1.15 -6.85 -3.91
C HIS A 42 -2.23 -7.28 -4.92
N VAL A 43 -3.15 -6.39 -5.34
CA VAL A 43 -4.23 -6.75 -6.27
C VAL A 43 -3.82 -6.62 -7.75
N ALA A 44 -2.66 -6.02 -8.03
CA ALA A 44 -2.13 -5.81 -9.37
C ALA A 44 -0.59 -5.88 -9.35
N PRO A 45 0.08 -6.00 -10.51
CA PRO A 45 1.53 -5.93 -10.55
C PRO A 45 2.05 -4.63 -9.94
N CYS A 46 3.06 -4.77 -9.07
CA CYS A 46 3.74 -3.64 -8.45
C CYS A 46 4.87 -3.14 -9.34
N GLY A 47 5.20 -1.85 -9.23
CA GLY A 47 6.36 -1.23 -9.85
C GLY A 47 7.08 -0.29 -8.90
N VAL A 48 8.32 0.02 -9.26
CA VAL A 48 9.19 1.00 -8.59
C VAL A 48 9.69 2.01 -9.63
N PHE A 49 9.94 3.23 -9.16
CA PHE A 49 10.57 4.26 -9.98
C PHE A 49 12.10 4.18 -9.89
N LEU A 50 12.77 4.33 -11.03
CA LEU A 50 14.22 4.31 -11.15
C LEU A 50 14.77 5.64 -11.68
N ASP A 51 16.00 5.98 -11.30
CA ASP A 51 16.78 7.07 -11.87
C ASP A 51 17.56 6.62 -13.11
N GLU A 52 18.30 7.53 -13.76
CA GLU A 52 19.10 7.23 -14.97
C GLU A 52 20.16 6.14 -14.75
N SER A 53 20.60 5.94 -13.50
CA SER A 53 21.53 4.87 -13.13
C SER A 53 20.86 3.52 -12.89
N GLY A 54 19.53 3.45 -13.02
CA GLY A 54 18.73 2.27 -12.75
C GLY A 54 18.49 2.01 -11.27
N ARG A 55 18.78 2.97 -10.38
CA ARG A 55 18.56 2.83 -8.93
C ARG A 55 17.22 3.40 -8.50
N ARG A 56 16.64 2.84 -7.44
CA ARG A 56 15.34 3.26 -6.93
C ARG A 56 15.35 4.68 -6.40
N VAL A 57 14.31 5.43 -6.78
CA VAL A 57 14.16 6.85 -6.38
C VAL A 57 13.30 7.04 -5.12
N SER A 58 12.70 5.99 -4.59
CA SER A 58 11.95 5.99 -3.34
C SER A 58 11.85 4.57 -2.75
N PRO A 59 11.61 4.45 -1.43
CA PRO A 59 11.30 3.18 -0.78
C PRO A 59 9.89 2.67 -1.13
N ASP A 60 9.04 3.53 -1.70
CA ASP A 60 7.65 3.20 -2.01
C ASP A 60 7.52 2.21 -3.18
N TYR A 61 6.41 1.48 -3.16
CA TYR A 61 5.93 0.64 -4.25
C TYR A 61 4.65 1.25 -4.83
N TYR A 62 4.43 1.01 -6.12
CA TYR A 62 3.32 1.60 -6.86
C TYR A 62 2.58 0.53 -7.64
N ASN A 63 1.30 0.73 -7.94
CA ASN A 63 0.66 -0.01 -9.01
C ASN A 63 1.44 0.28 -10.31
N LEU A 64 1.79 -0.77 -11.04
CA LEU A 64 2.67 -0.68 -12.21
C LEU A 64 2.08 0.21 -13.33
N GLU A 65 0.80 0.07 -13.61
CA GLU A 65 0.12 0.88 -14.63
C GLU A 65 0.06 2.34 -14.21
N ALA A 66 -0.31 2.60 -12.94
CA ALA A 66 -0.34 3.95 -12.40
C ALA A 66 1.05 4.63 -12.43
N ALA A 67 2.11 3.89 -12.12
CA ALA A 67 3.48 4.40 -12.18
C ALA A 67 3.92 4.70 -13.62
N ARG A 68 3.61 3.81 -14.57
CA ARG A 68 3.90 4.04 -16.00
C ARG A 68 3.17 5.26 -16.53
N GLU A 69 1.90 5.41 -16.19
CA GLU A 69 1.08 6.55 -16.58
C GLU A 69 1.59 7.87 -15.97
N TRP A 70 2.00 7.83 -14.70
CA TRP A 70 2.62 8.96 -14.02
C TRP A 70 3.92 9.41 -14.71
N LEU A 71 4.79 8.47 -15.10
CA LEU A 71 6.01 8.81 -15.83
C LEU A 71 5.71 9.41 -17.22
N ARG A 72 4.68 8.89 -17.90
CA ARG A 72 4.30 9.32 -19.25
C ARG A 72 3.68 10.72 -19.29
N THR A 73 2.85 11.07 -18.31
CA THR A 73 2.06 12.31 -18.32
C THR A 73 2.47 13.33 -17.27
N GLY A 74 3.25 12.90 -16.28
CA GLY A 74 3.71 13.75 -15.19
C GLY A 74 4.92 14.61 -15.55
N ASN A 75 5.50 15.21 -14.53
CA ASN A 75 6.64 16.11 -14.64
C ASN A 75 8.01 15.39 -14.64
N GLY A 76 8.02 14.06 -14.81
CA GLY A 76 9.25 13.25 -14.75
C GLY A 76 9.88 13.13 -13.35
N HIS A 77 9.15 13.44 -12.27
CA HIS A 77 9.65 13.32 -10.90
C HIS A 77 8.78 12.38 -10.06
N CYS A 78 9.42 11.73 -9.08
CA CYS A 78 8.74 10.84 -8.14
C CYS A 78 7.73 11.64 -7.30
N PRO A 79 6.49 11.18 -7.14
CA PRO A 79 5.47 11.90 -6.38
C PRO A 79 5.82 12.02 -4.89
N MET A 80 6.61 11.08 -4.35
CA MET A 80 6.94 11.03 -2.93
C MET A 80 8.22 11.79 -2.61
N THR A 81 9.28 11.61 -3.41
CA THR A 81 10.62 12.16 -3.12
C THR A 81 10.99 13.36 -3.98
N ARG A 82 10.21 13.65 -5.03
CA ARG A 82 10.52 14.65 -6.07
C ARG A 82 11.87 14.47 -6.75
N ARG A 83 12.48 13.28 -6.66
CA ARG A 83 13.68 12.93 -7.42
C ARG A 83 13.32 12.68 -8.88
N PRO A 84 14.20 13.00 -9.85
CA PRO A 84 14.00 12.68 -11.25
C PRO A 84 13.79 11.18 -11.46
N VAL A 85 12.83 10.83 -12.30
CA VAL A 85 12.50 9.45 -12.68
C VAL A 85 12.83 9.28 -14.16
N SER A 86 13.64 8.27 -14.47
CA SER A 86 13.97 7.89 -15.85
C SER A 86 13.10 6.72 -16.34
N ALA A 87 12.70 5.82 -15.44
CA ALA A 87 12.05 4.57 -15.79
C ALA A 87 11.15 4.03 -14.66
N VAL A 88 10.26 3.10 -15.05
CA VAL A 88 9.47 2.27 -14.14
C VAL A 88 9.86 0.82 -14.36
N ARG A 89 10.22 0.11 -13.28
CA ARG A 89 10.50 -1.33 -13.30
C ARG A 89 9.40 -2.07 -12.54
N GLU A 90 8.87 -3.12 -13.14
CA GLU A 90 7.97 -4.06 -12.47
C GLU A 90 8.74 -4.84 -11.39
N VAL A 91 8.12 -5.03 -10.23
CA VAL A 91 8.70 -5.87 -9.19
C VAL A 91 8.35 -7.32 -9.51
N PRO A 92 9.35 -8.21 -9.72
CA PRO A 92 9.09 -9.60 -10.06
C PRO A 92 8.27 -10.33 -8.97
N ASP A 93 7.73 -11.49 -9.33
CA ASP A 93 7.04 -12.37 -8.39
C ASP A 93 8.09 -13.21 -7.63
N LEU A 94 8.18 -13.03 -6.31
CA LEU A 94 9.17 -13.73 -5.46
C LEU A 94 9.12 -15.26 -5.63
N SER A 95 7.95 -15.83 -5.93
CA SER A 95 7.82 -17.27 -6.09
C SER A 95 8.42 -17.79 -7.40
N LYS A 96 8.44 -16.96 -8.45
CA LYS A 96 8.85 -17.30 -9.82
C LYS A 96 10.26 -16.82 -10.15
N ASP A 97 10.59 -15.61 -9.74
CA ASP A 97 11.87 -14.95 -9.99
C ASP A 97 12.40 -14.30 -8.70
N PRO A 98 12.92 -15.12 -7.76
CA PRO A 98 13.42 -14.63 -6.48
C PRO A 98 14.67 -13.76 -6.62
N ASP A 99 15.51 -14.03 -7.62
CA ASP A 99 16.72 -13.24 -7.87
C ASP A 99 16.37 -11.85 -8.40
N GLY A 100 15.48 -11.76 -9.38
CA GLY A 100 14.99 -10.47 -9.88
C GLY A 100 14.19 -9.70 -8.84
N TRP A 101 13.44 -10.39 -7.97
CA TRP A 101 12.76 -9.77 -6.82
C TRP A 101 13.77 -9.16 -5.86
N PHE A 102 14.80 -9.92 -5.46
CA PHE A 102 15.84 -9.47 -4.54
C PHE A 102 16.49 -8.17 -5.04
N GLU A 103 16.85 -8.12 -6.31
CA GLU A 103 17.49 -6.93 -6.92
C GLU A 103 16.61 -5.68 -6.94
N VAL A 104 15.29 -5.82 -6.96
CA VAL A 104 14.38 -4.67 -6.91
C VAL A 104 14.14 -4.22 -5.47
N VAL A 105 14.13 -5.18 -4.54
CA VAL A 105 13.81 -4.92 -3.13
C VAL A 105 15.01 -4.37 -2.38
N ASP A 106 16.22 -4.78 -2.73
CA ASP A 106 17.50 -4.21 -2.27
C ASP A 106 17.60 -2.74 -2.72
N LEU A 107 17.16 -1.83 -1.85
CA LEU A 107 16.95 -0.41 -2.17
C LEU A 107 18.27 0.35 -2.20
N ASP A 108 19.19 0.02 -1.28
CA ASP A 108 20.49 0.66 -1.20
C ASP A 108 21.58 -0.04 -2.04
N GLY A 109 21.33 -1.28 -2.46
CA GLY A 109 22.20 -2.05 -3.35
C GLY A 109 23.38 -2.67 -2.63
N ASP A 110 23.25 -2.94 -1.33
CA ASP A 110 24.33 -3.51 -0.51
C ASP A 110 24.44 -5.04 -0.61
N GLY A 111 23.53 -5.67 -1.36
CA GLY A 111 23.54 -7.11 -1.65
C GLY A 111 22.87 -7.97 -0.57
N LYS A 112 22.19 -7.35 0.41
CA LYS A 112 21.38 -7.99 1.45
C LYS A 112 20.07 -7.23 1.61
N LEU A 113 19.05 -7.88 2.19
CA LEU A 113 17.77 -7.23 2.45
C LEU A 113 17.67 -6.90 3.92
N SER A 114 17.63 -5.61 4.23
CA SER A 114 17.22 -5.17 5.54
C SER A 114 15.77 -5.58 5.82
N ARG A 115 15.44 -5.59 7.12
CA ARG A 115 14.09 -5.89 7.58
C ARG A 115 13.02 -4.98 6.99
N ALA A 116 13.34 -3.69 6.88
CA ALA A 116 12.42 -2.71 6.33
C ALA A 116 12.13 -2.98 4.85
N GLU A 117 13.15 -3.29 4.06
CA GLU A 117 13.01 -3.58 2.63
C GLU A 117 12.17 -4.83 2.38
N ALA A 118 12.53 -5.94 3.05
CA ALA A 118 11.82 -7.20 2.92
C ALA A 118 10.34 -7.04 3.28
N ILE A 119 10.02 -6.45 4.43
CA ILE A 119 8.62 -6.37 4.88
C ILE A 119 7.83 -5.37 4.06
N SER A 120 8.42 -4.24 3.64
CA SER A 120 7.73 -3.29 2.76
C SER A 120 7.37 -3.94 1.42
N ALA A 121 8.26 -4.76 0.86
CA ALA A 121 7.99 -5.51 -0.36
C ALA A 121 6.89 -6.58 -0.18
N LEU A 122 6.91 -7.30 0.95
CA LEU A 122 5.88 -8.31 1.26
C LEU A 122 4.50 -7.68 1.44
N LYS A 123 4.41 -6.55 2.16
CA LYS A 123 3.15 -5.80 2.27
C LYS A 123 2.65 -5.34 0.90
N ALA A 124 3.55 -4.86 0.05
CA ALA A 124 3.19 -4.42 -1.29
C ALA A 124 2.66 -5.57 -2.15
N GLN A 125 3.28 -6.75 -2.13
CA GLN A 125 2.94 -7.81 -3.08
C GLN A 125 1.89 -8.81 -2.58
N LEU A 126 1.67 -8.91 -1.26
CA LEU A 126 0.94 -10.03 -0.68
C LEU A 126 -0.30 -9.55 0.09
N PRO A 127 -1.45 -10.26 -0.01
CA PRO A 127 -2.62 -10.03 0.83
C PRO A 127 -2.41 -10.61 2.23
N LEU A 128 -1.33 -10.22 2.91
CA LEU A 128 -1.00 -10.68 4.25
C LEU A 128 -1.63 -9.81 5.33
N ASP A 129 -1.70 -10.36 6.54
CA ASP A 129 -2.01 -9.58 7.73
C ASP A 129 -0.86 -8.61 8.01
N ASN A 130 -1.07 -7.34 7.61
CA ASN A 130 -0.10 -6.27 7.80
C ASN A 130 0.27 -6.08 9.28
N ALA A 131 -0.63 -6.39 10.23
CA ALA A 131 -0.36 -6.26 11.65
C ALA A 131 0.65 -7.32 12.13
N ALA A 132 0.53 -8.56 11.63
CA ALA A 132 1.50 -9.62 11.92
C ALA A 132 2.88 -9.30 11.32
N LEU A 133 2.92 -8.70 10.12
CA LEU A 133 4.16 -8.23 9.49
C LEU A 133 4.76 -7.03 10.23
N ASP A 134 3.93 -6.11 10.75
CA ASP A 134 4.38 -4.97 11.55
C ASP A 134 4.95 -5.40 12.91
N ALA A 135 4.32 -6.35 13.59
CA ALA A 135 4.90 -6.96 14.79
C ALA A 135 6.27 -7.60 14.48
N ALA A 136 6.35 -8.27 13.33
CA ALA A 136 7.59 -8.81 12.79
C ALA A 136 8.51 -7.77 12.13
N LEU A 137 8.21 -6.46 12.16
CA LEU A 137 9.13 -5.35 11.87
C LEU A 137 9.74 -4.79 13.16
N VAL A 138 8.95 -4.79 14.24
CA VAL A 138 9.29 -4.14 15.52
C VAL A 138 10.10 -5.07 16.43
N ASP A 139 9.82 -6.37 16.46
CA ASP A 139 10.48 -7.31 17.38
C ASP A 139 11.52 -8.19 16.66
N PRO A 140 12.84 -7.91 16.74
CA PRO A 140 13.88 -8.70 16.05
C PRO A 140 13.91 -10.17 16.46
N GLN A 141 13.30 -10.54 17.58
CA GLN A 141 13.20 -11.92 18.04
C GLN A 141 11.97 -12.65 17.51
N HIS A 142 11.14 -11.97 16.70
CA HIS A 142 9.96 -12.57 16.10
C HIS A 142 10.32 -13.84 15.32
N THR A 143 9.59 -14.91 15.59
CA THR A 143 9.93 -16.28 15.16
C THR A 143 10.03 -16.41 13.63
N MET A 144 9.21 -15.66 12.90
CA MET A 144 9.26 -15.60 11.44
C MET A 144 10.60 -15.03 10.93
N TRP A 145 11.08 -13.93 11.51
CA TRP A 145 12.29 -13.26 11.04
C TRP A 145 13.53 -14.15 11.27
N ARG A 146 13.65 -14.77 12.44
CA ARG A 146 14.74 -15.75 12.73
C ARG A 146 14.77 -16.96 11.80
N THR A 147 13.64 -17.27 11.16
CA THR A 147 13.59 -18.36 10.19
C THR A 147 14.17 -17.92 8.84
N TRP A 148 14.07 -16.63 8.52
CA TRP A 148 14.57 -16.06 7.27
C TRP A 148 15.99 -15.52 7.37
N ASP A 149 16.38 -15.03 8.55
CA ASP A 149 17.72 -14.56 8.93
C ASP A 149 18.33 -15.63 9.84
N ALA A 150 18.87 -16.67 9.20
CA ALA A 150 19.24 -17.91 9.86
C ALA A 150 20.57 -17.78 10.62
N ASP A 151 21.44 -16.90 10.15
CA ASP A 151 22.71 -16.58 10.80
C ASP A 151 22.60 -15.47 11.86
N GLY A 152 21.47 -14.75 11.90
CA GLY A 152 21.20 -13.69 12.87
C GLY A 152 21.97 -12.41 12.58
N SER A 153 22.37 -12.19 11.33
CA SER A 153 23.06 -10.99 10.86
C SER A 153 22.18 -9.73 10.92
N GLY A 154 20.86 -9.91 11.02
CA GLY A 154 19.88 -8.82 11.01
C GLY A 154 19.46 -8.40 9.60
N SER A 155 19.84 -9.15 8.58
CA SER A 155 19.49 -8.94 7.17
C SER A 155 19.29 -10.30 6.49
N ILE A 156 18.64 -10.33 5.34
CA ILE A 156 18.44 -11.56 4.57
C ILE A 156 19.39 -11.54 3.38
N GLU A 157 20.33 -12.47 3.34
CA GLU A 157 21.18 -12.69 2.17
C GLU A 157 20.46 -13.53 1.11
N ARG A 158 20.96 -13.53 -0.14
CA ARG A 158 20.37 -14.34 -1.23
C ARG A 158 20.30 -15.83 -0.88
N SER A 159 21.32 -16.36 -0.22
CA SER A 159 21.39 -17.75 0.24
C SER A 159 20.26 -18.08 1.23
N GLU A 160 19.93 -17.16 2.11
CA GLU A 160 18.90 -17.30 3.14
C GLU A 160 17.49 -17.10 2.58
N LEU A 161 17.31 -16.16 1.64
CA LEU A 161 16.05 -15.96 0.90
C LEU A 161 15.58 -17.25 0.23
N LEU A 162 16.53 -17.99 -0.38
CA LEU A 162 16.31 -19.22 -1.15
C LEU A 162 16.40 -20.50 -0.31
N ALA A 163 16.75 -20.41 0.97
CA ALA A 163 16.83 -21.57 1.83
C ALA A 163 15.50 -22.34 1.87
N PRO A 164 15.49 -23.66 2.18
CA PRO A 164 14.26 -24.46 2.20
C PRO A 164 13.13 -23.90 3.09
N ASN A 165 13.50 -23.18 4.16
CA ASN A 165 12.57 -22.49 5.05
C ASN A 165 12.66 -20.95 4.94
N GLY A 166 13.39 -20.45 3.95
CA GLY A 166 13.61 -19.05 3.69
C GLY A 166 12.36 -18.31 3.23
N LEU A 167 12.50 -17.01 3.01
CA LEU A 167 11.39 -16.12 2.70
C LEU A 167 10.62 -16.55 1.44
N ALA A 168 11.31 -16.96 0.37
CA ALA A 168 10.64 -17.37 -0.86
C ALA A 168 9.76 -18.62 -0.66
N ALA A 169 10.21 -19.57 0.16
CA ALA A 169 9.46 -20.77 0.51
C ALA A 169 8.23 -20.45 1.39
N TYR A 170 8.37 -19.49 2.31
CA TYR A 170 7.24 -18.99 3.11
C TYR A 170 6.16 -18.37 2.22
N VAL A 171 6.54 -17.46 1.32
CA VAL A 171 5.59 -16.75 0.45
C VAL A 171 4.81 -17.70 -0.45
N ARG A 172 5.48 -18.71 -1.04
CA ARG A 172 4.79 -19.76 -1.83
C ARG A 172 3.67 -20.45 -1.04
N ARG A 173 3.97 -20.92 0.17
CA ARG A 173 2.99 -21.60 1.04
C ARG A 173 1.82 -20.69 1.41
N THR A 174 2.10 -19.41 1.66
CA THR A 174 1.04 -18.47 2.06
C THR A 174 0.12 -18.11 0.90
N PHE A 175 0.63 -18.02 -0.33
CA PHE A 175 -0.20 -17.78 -1.52
C PHE A 175 -1.11 -18.95 -1.89
N GLU A 176 -0.64 -20.19 -1.74
CA GLU A 176 -1.47 -21.38 -1.90
C GLU A 176 -2.66 -21.37 -0.93
N ALA A 177 -2.49 -20.80 0.26
CA ALA A 177 -3.56 -20.63 1.24
C ALA A 177 -4.45 -19.39 1.00
N ALA A 178 -3.92 -18.31 0.43
CA ALA A 178 -4.59 -17.02 0.27
C ALA A 178 -5.54 -16.91 -0.94
N GLN A 179 -5.45 -17.80 -1.94
CA GLN A 179 -6.40 -17.88 -3.07
C GLN A 179 -7.87 -18.16 -2.67
N ASN A 180 -8.17 -18.24 -1.37
CA ASN A 180 -9.47 -18.58 -0.79
C ASN A 180 -10.19 -17.43 -0.04
N LYS A 181 -9.85 -16.13 -0.21
CA LYS A 181 -10.52 -15.02 0.53
C LYS A 181 -11.29 -14.00 -0.36
N THR A 182 -12.38 -13.48 0.22
CA THR A 182 -13.67 -13.04 -0.37
C THR A 182 -13.71 -11.65 -1.04
N ALA A 183 -14.59 -11.51 -2.04
CA ALA A 183 -14.87 -10.29 -2.81
C ALA A 183 -15.54 -9.16 -1.99
N ILE A 184 -15.39 -7.91 -2.44
CA ILE A 184 -16.06 -6.71 -1.87
C ILE A 184 -17.60 -6.91 -1.97
N PRO A 185 -18.37 -6.70 -0.89
CA PRO A 185 -19.84 -6.75 -0.93
C PRO A 185 -20.43 -5.73 -1.90
N ASP A 186 -21.49 -6.08 -2.64
CA ASP A 186 -22.17 -5.15 -3.56
C ASP A 186 -23.13 -4.24 -2.79
N MET A 187 -22.85 -2.93 -2.80
CA MET A 187 -23.64 -1.89 -2.11
C MET A 187 -25.11 -1.86 -2.57
N ARG A 188 -25.45 -2.31 -3.78
CA ARG A 188 -26.83 -2.38 -4.27
C ARG A 188 -27.65 -3.45 -3.56
N THR A 189 -26.99 -4.53 -3.14
CA THR A 189 -27.63 -5.68 -2.49
C THR A 189 -27.41 -5.71 -0.99
N ASP A 190 -26.30 -5.13 -0.51
CA ASP A 190 -25.89 -5.20 0.88
C ASP A 190 -25.18 -3.90 1.33
N LYS A 191 -25.98 -2.84 1.56
CA LYS A 191 -25.48 -1.55 2.06
C LYS A 191 -24.81 -1.67 3.43
N ALA A 192 -25.36 -2.52 4.30
CA ALA A 192 -24.86 -2.69 5.66
C ALA A 192 -23.55 -3.50 5.68
N GLY A 193 -23.45 -4.55 4.86
CA GLY A 193 -22.21 -5.32 4.70
C GLY A 193 -21.14 -4.53 3.96
N TRP A 194 -21.50 -3.65 3.02
CA TRP A 194 -20.56 -2.70 2.43
C TRP A 194 -20.04 -1.71 3.48
N TYR A 195 -20.93 -1.11 4.28
CA TYR A 195 -20.54 -0.19 5.35
C TYR A 195 -19.59 -0.86 6.35
N ALA A 196 -19.97 -2.05 6.85
CA ALA A 196 -19.14 -2.83 7.77
C ALA A 196 -17.83 -3.33 7.14
N TYR A 197 -17.77 -3.46 5.82
CA TYR A 197 -16.54 -3.82 5.12
C TYR A 197 -15.55 -2.66 5.06
N TRP A 198 -16.03 -1.42 5.00
CA TRP A 198 -15.20 -0.21 4.88
C TRP A 198 -14.95 0.54 6.19
N ASP A 199 -15.74 0.26 7.23
CA ASP A 199 -15.47 0.60 8.63
C ASP A 199 -14.33 -0.31 9.15
N GLU A 200 -13.14 -0.16 8.58
CA GLU A 200 -11.98 -1.05 8.78
C GLU A 200 -11.48 -1.00 10.24
N ASP A 201 -11.69 0.11 10.94
CA ASP A 201 -11.28 0.30 12.34
C ASP A 201 -12.40 0.02 13.36
N GLY A 202 -13.62 -0.26 12.89
CA GLY A 202 -14.78 -0.54 13.72
C GLY A 202 -15.21 0.66 14.57
N SER A 203 -14.88 1.88 14.14
CA SER A 203 -15.29 3.13 14.78
C SER A 203 -16.80 3.35 14.70
N ASN A 204 -17.49 2.61 13.83
CA ASN A 204 -18.93 2.76 13.55
C ASN A 204 -19.27 4.15 12.99
N SER A 205 -18.28 4.79 12.37
CA SER A 205 -18.41 5.95 11.49
C SER A 205 -17.49 5.77 10.28
N LEU A 206 -17.74 6.50 9.20
CA LEU A 206 -16.83 6.54 8.04
C LEU A 206 -16.28 7.94 7.88
N GLU A 207 -14.97 8.09 7.99
CA GLU A 207 -14.29 9.33 7.68
C GLU A 207 -14.38 9.64 6.18
N LYS A 208 -14.19 10.91 5.84
CA LYS A 208 -14.25 11.39 4.45
C LYS A 208 -13.33 10.65 3.50
N GLU A 209 -12.10 10.41 3.93
CA GLU A 209 -11.14 9.68 3.10
C GLU A 209 -11.51 8.20 2.97
N GLU A 210 -12.18 7.61 3.97
CA GLU A 210 -12.71 6.24 3.89
C GLU A 210 -13.86 6.13 2.89
N VAL A 211 -14.80 7.08 2.89
CA VAL A 211 -15.87 7.15 1.90
C VAL A 211 -15.34 7.32 0.48
N VAL A 212 -14.41 8.27 0.26
CA VAL A 212 -13.80 8.51 -1.06
C VAL A 212 -13.09 7.26 -1.56
N ARG A 213 -12.27 6.65 -0.70
CA ARG A 213 -11.55 5.40 -0.97
C ARG A 213 -12.50 4.27 -1.35
N ALA A 214 -13.54 4.08 -0.55
CA ALA A 214 -14.50 3.02 -0.72
C ALA A 214 -15.29 3.18 -2.03
N LEU A 215 -15.63 4.41 -2.40
CA LEU A 215 -16.27 4.73 -3.68
C LEU A 215 -15.37 4.42 -4.89
N ILE A 216 -14.11 4.86 -4.86
CA ILE A 216 -13.14 4.60 -5.93
C ILE A 216 -12.99 3.09 -6.16
N LYS A 217 -12.88 2.30 -5.08
CA LYS A 217 -12.70 0.84 -5.16
C LYS A 217 -13.97 0.10 -5.56
N THR A 218 -15.13 0.55 -5.10
CA THR A 218 -16.43 -0.06 -5.47
C THR A 218 -16.79 0.19 -6.93
N LEU A 219 -16.35 1.32 -7.48
CA LEU A 219 -16.65 1.74 -8.86
C LEU A 219 -15.56 1.37 -9.87
N GLY A 220 -14.41 0.87 -9.42
CA GLY A 220 -13.29 0.54 -10.30
C GLY A 220 -12.71 1.75 -11.05
N LEU A 221 -12.88 2.96 -10.51
CA LEU A 221 -12.45 4.23 -11.14
C LEU A 221 -10.94 4.49 -10.99
N SER A 222 -10.25 3.60 -10.30
CA SER A 222 -8.85 3.72 -9.88
C SER A 222 -7.83 3.75 -11.02
N ARG A 223 -8.23 3.41 -12.25
CA ARG A 223 -7.37 3.43 -13.43
C ARG A 223 -7.32 4.78 -14.15
N ASP A 224 -8.26 5.69 -13.88
CA ASP A 224 -8.31 7.03 -14.48
C ASP A 224 -8.19 8.11 -13.40
N GLN A 225 -7.04 8.79 -13.38
CA GLN A 225 -6.74 9.82 -12.39
C GLN A 225 -7.70 11.02 -12.47
N LYS A 226 -8.28 11.30 -13.65
CA LYS A 226 -9.33 12.33 -13.79
C LYS A 226 -10.62 11.91 -13.11
N GLN A 227 -10.97 10.62 -13.17
CA GLN A 227 -12.15 10.07 -12.50
C GLN A 227 -11.97 10.03 -10.98
N VAL A 228 -10.78 9.70 -10.49
CA VAL A 228 -10.44 9.78 -9.06
C VAL A 228 -10.55 11.22 -8.54
N PHE A 229 -9.99 12.19 -9.26
CA PHE A 229 -10.07 13.60 -8.89
C PHE A 229 -11.51 14.14 -8.93
N ALA A 230 -12.29 13.75 -9.95
CA ALA A 230 -13.70 14.07 -10.04
C ALA A 230 -14.48 13.50 -8.86
N MET A 231 -14.24 12.23 -8.51
CA MET A 231 -14.90 11.58 -7.36
C MET A 231 -14.60 12.29 -6.04
N ARG A 232 -13.33 12.65 -5.77
CA ARG A 232 -12.95 13.48 -4.62
C ARG A 232 -13.72 14.80 -4.59
N SER A 233 -13.73 15.51 -5.72
CA SER A 233 -14.40 16.80 -5.85
C SER A 233 -15.92 16.68 -5.63
N THR A 234 -16.53 15.59 -6.10
CA THR A 234 -17.95 15.30 -5.88
C THR A 234 -18.24 15.04 -4.41
N VAL A 235 -17.47 14.17 -3.75
CA VAL A 235 -17.63 13.87 -2.32
C VAL A 235 -17.40 15.14 -1.49
N ASP A 236 -16.40 15.96 -1.82
CA ASP A 236 -16.16 17.25 -1.17
C ASP A 236 -17.37 18.19 -1.24
N ALA A 237 -18.00 18.27 -2.41
CA ALA A 237 -19.13 19.17 -2.64
C ALA A 237 -20.40 18.74 -1.90
N ILE A 238 -20.60 17.44 -1.73
CA ILE A 238 -21.80 16.88 -1.08
C ILE A 238 -21.60 16.54 0.40
N TRP A 239 -20.35 16.52 0.89
CA TRP A 239 -20.01 16.17 2.28
C TRP A 239 -20.86 16.91 3.33
N PRO A 240 -21.02 18.26 3.25
CA PRO A 240 -21.76 19.02 4.26
C PRO A 240 -23.27 18.74 4.27
N ILE A 241 -23.79 18.02 3.27
CA ILE A 241 -25.21 17.62 3.21
C ILE A 241 -25.46 16.43 4.12
N PHE A 242 -24.46 15.56 4.29
CA PHE A 242 -24.58 14.31 5.03
C PHE A 242 -23.96 14.41 6.43
N ASP A 243 -22.83 15.11 6.57
CA ASP A 243 -22.17 15.44 7.84
C ASP A 243 -22.86 16.67 8.47
N ALA A 244 -24.12 16.49 8.89
CA ALA A 244 -25.00 17.58 9.29
C ALA A 244 -24.61 18.18 10.66
N ASP A 245 -23.93 17.39 11.50
CA ASP A 245 -23.44 17.82 12.81
C ASP A 245 -22.00 18.37 12.78
N GLY A 246 -21.31 18.23 11.64
CA GLY A 246 -19.94 18.70 11.44
C GLY A 246 -18.92 17.89 12.22
N SER A 247 -19.22 16.63 12.54
CA SER A 247 -18.33 15.69 13.22
C SER A 247 -17.08 15.38 12.38
N GLY A 248 -17.16 15.54 11.05
CA GLY A 248 -16.10 15.17 10.12
C GLY A 248 -16.15 13.69 9.70
N SER A 249 -17.18 12.96 10.12
CA SER A 249 -17.44 11.55 9.78
C SER A 249 -18.92 11.33 9.44
N ILE A 250 -19.24 10.19 8.84
CA ILE A 250 -20.62 9.79 8.54
C ILE A 250 -20.97 8.58 9.40
N GLU A 251 -21.87 8.75 10.37
CA GLU A 251 -22.35 7.61 11.16
C GLU A 251 -23.25 6.69 10.33
N ARG A 252 -23.40 5.46 10.82
CA ARG A 252 -24.20 4.43 10.18
C ARG A 252 -25.63 4.87 9.86
N ASP A 253 -26.26 5.65 10.76
CA ASP A 253 -27.63 6.13 10.58
C ASP A 253 -27.73 7.23 9.50
N GLU A 254 -26.66 8.00 9.30
CA GLU A 254 -26.56 8.99 8.23
C GLU A 254 -26.28 8.31 6.87
N PHE A 255 -25.44 7.27 6.87
CA PHE A 255 -25.16 6.48 5.67
C PHE A 255 -26.38 5.70 5.16
N LEU A 256 -27.10 5.03 6.07
CA LEU A 256 -28.24 4.16 5.76
C LEU A 256 -29.59 4.90 5.73
N ARG A 257 -29.61 6.22 5.91
CA ARG A 257 -30.84 7.01 5.94
C ARG A 257 -31.66 6.76 4.65
N PRO A 258 -32.90 6.26 4.74
CA PRO A 258 -33.69 5.96 3.55
C PRO A 258 -34.00 7.21 2.74
N GLY A 259 -33.72 7.20 1.43
CA GLY A 259 -34.06 8.27 0.48
C GLY A 259 -33.10 9.47 0.48
N ASP A 260 -32.51 9.79 1.63
CA ASP A 260 -31.65 10.96 1.84
C ASP A 260 -30.23 10.60 2.33
N GLY A 261 -29.91 9.32 2.45
CA GLY A 261 -28.61 8.85 2.92
C GLY A 261 -27.53 8.89 1.85
N LEU A 262 -26.28 8.89 2.29
CA LEU A 262 -25.12 8.86 1.40
C LEU A 262 -25.15 7.62 0.48
N ALA A 263 -25.55 6.46 1.00
CA ALA A 263 -25.68 5.23 0.21
C ALA A 263 -26.67 5.36 -0.96
N ASP A 264 -27.84 5.96 -0.72
CA ASP A 264 -28.87 6.13 -1.75
C ASP A 264 -28.46 7.17 -2.80
N THR A 265 -27.78 8.23 -2.37
CA THR A 265 -27.23 9.25 -3.27
C THR A 265 -26.16 8.67 -4.20
N ILE A 266 -25.28 7.83 -3.66
CA ILE A 266 -24.25 7.13 -4.43
C ILE A 266 -24.91 6.17 -5.43
N ILE A 267 -25.85 5.35 -4.99
CA ILE A 267 -26.55 4.38 -5.85
C ILE A 267 -27.29 5.09 -6.99
N ALA A 268 -27.96 6.22 -6.71
CA ALA A 268 -28.64 7.02 -7.73
C ALA A 268 -27.67 7.58 -8.76
N THR A 269 -26.50 8.06 -8.32
CA THR A 269 -25.43 8.55 -9.20
C THR A 269 -24.88 7.41 -10.09
N MET A 270 -24.80 6.18 -9.58
CA MET A 270 -24.38 4.99 -10.33
C MET A 270 -25.40 4.49 -11.35
N GLN A 271 -26.67 4.92 -11.28
CA GLN A 271 -27.73 4.54 -12.23
C GLN A 271 -27.89 5.54 -13.37
N HIS A 272 -27.37 6.76 -13.21
CA HIS A 272 -27.47 7.87 -14.17
C HIS A 272 -26.15 8.23 -14.86
N GLY A 273 -25.07 7.48 -14.59
CA GLY A 273 -23.75 7.63 -15.23
C GLY A 273 -23.46 6.59 -16.28
#